data_AF-A0A7V5UDT0-F1
#
_entry.id   AF-A0A7V5UDT0-F1
#
_cell.length_a   1.000
_cell.length_b   1.000
_cell.length_c   1.000
_cell.angle_alpha   90.00
_cell.angle_beta   90.00
_cell.angle_gamma   90.00
#
_symmetry.space_group_name_H-M   'P 1'
#
loop_
_entity.id
_entity.type
_entity.pdbx_description
1 polymer ?
#
loop_
_entity_poly.entity_id
_entity_poly.type
_entity_poly.pdbx_seq_one_letter_code
_entity_poly.pdbx_strand_id
1 'polypeptide(L)'
;MFLFENWEISEVLDDIVLGRGVKRSVHDLQFDQNIYTELFVERLQLYKYRPMPIKDIPIEVGKRVPAFLIDGKTAIFGYVFWEVFSDKRKRKLWGSVVRNEKGDWKYVLPGNSSRIVFVNLDQSEEVDLYYLS
;
A
#
# COMPACT_ATOMS: atom_id res chain seq x y z
N MET A 1 24.65 24.29 -0.58
CA MET A 1 23.92 23.75 0.59
C MET A 1 22.57 23.23 0.08
N PHE A 2 22.57 22.06 -0.56
CA PHE A 2 21.37 21.45 -1.20
C PHE A 2 21.38 19.91 -1.16
N LEU A 3 22.53 19.28 -0.88
CA LEU A 3 22.64 17.82 -0.84
C LEU A 3 22.16 17.21 0.48
N PHE A 4 22.11 17.99 1.56
CA PHE A 4 21.73 17.51 2.89
C PHE A 4 20.21 17.32 3.05
N GLU A 5 19.39 18.21 2.48
CA GLU A 5 17.92 18.13 2.56
C GLU A 5 17.36 16.88 1.84
N ASN A 6 17.91 16.53 0.67
CA ASN A 6 17.44 15.36 -0.09
C ASN A 6 17.73 14.03 0.61
N TRP A 7 18.79 13.97 1.43
CA TRP A 7 19.11 12.78 2.22
C TRP A 7 18.10 12.59 3.35
N GLU A 8 17.80 13.64 4.11
CA GLU A 8 16.83 13.59 5.22
C GLU A 8 15.42 13.24 4.72
N ILE A 9 14.98 13.82 3.59
CA ILE A 9 13.69 13.46 2.98
C ILE A 9 13.69 11.98 2.57
N SER A 10 14.78 11.47 1.96
CA SER A 10 14.86 10.06 1.56
C SER A 10 14.74 9.11 2.75
N GLU A 11 15.37 9.45 3.90
CA GLU A 11 15.23 8.66 5.13
C GLU A 11 13.80 8.65 5.66
N VAL A 12 13.12 9.80 5.67
CA VAL A 12 11.71 9.87 6.09
C VAL A 12 10.82 9.03 5.17
N LEU A 13 11.05 9.09 3.86
CA LEU A 13 10.30 8.28 2.89
C LEU A 13 10.56 6.78 3.10
N ASP A 14 11.80 6.39 3.40
CA ASP A 14 12.14 5.00 3.75
C ASP A 14 11.40 4.52 4.98
N ASP A 15 11.35 5.36 6.00
CA ASP A 15 10.66 5.06 7.25
C ASP A 15 9.15 4.91 7.04
N ILE A 16 8.55 5.66 6.11
CA ILE A 16 7.17 5.44 5.65
C ILE A 16 7.05 4.09 4.93
N VAL A 17 7.94 3.76 3.98
CA VAL A 17 7.86 2.49 3.21
C VAL A 17 8.00 1.28 4.14
N LEU A 18 8.94 1.36 5.09
CA LEU A 18 9.30 0.27 6.00
C LEU A 18 8.44 0.24 7.28
N GLY A 19 7.70 1.32 7.57
CA GLY A 19 6.93 1.45 8.81
C GLY A 19 7.81 1.58 10.05
N ARG A 20 8.98 2.20 9.94
CA ARG A 20 9.90 2.44 11.06
C ARG A 20 9.64 3.84 11.63
N GLY A 21 9.35 3.94 12.92
CA GLY A 21 9.08 5.24 13.56
C GLY A 21 7.79 5.96 13.10
N VAL A 22 7.19 5.53 11.98
CA VAL A 22 5.99 6.09 11.38
C VAL A 22 4.99 4.97 11.08
N LYS A 23 3.72 5.17 11.46
CA LYS A 23 2.65 4.23 11.14
C LYS A 23 2.34 4.29 9.65
N ARG A 24 2.51 3.17 8.94
CA ARG A 24 2.05 3.02 7.55
C ARG A 24 0.55 3.27 7.48
N SER A 25 0.16 4.37 6.84
CA SER A 25 -1.23 4.80 6.72
C SER A 25 -1.41 5.68 5.46
N VAL A 26 -1.99 6.87 5.60
CA VAL A 26 -2.13 7.85 4.52
C VAL A 26 -1.10 8.95 4.77
N HIS A 27 -0.25 9.22 3.79
CA HIS A 27 0.81 10.23 3.89
C HIS A 27 0.71 11.21 2.72
N ASP A 28 0.72 12.52 3.02
CA ASP A 28 0.97 13.54 2.00
C ASP A 28 2.46 13.51 1.68
N LEU A 29 2.79 13.42 0.39
CA LEU A 29 4.15 13.40 -0.15
C LEU A 29 4.60 14.81 -0.54
N GLN A 30 3.88 15.84 -0.11
CA GLN A 30 4.27 17.24 -0.29
C GLN A 30 4.86 17.81 1.00
N PHE A 31 6.02 18.44 0.89
CA PHE A 31 6.64 19.20 1.97
C PHE A 31 7.32 20.45 1.40
N ASP A 32 7.12 21.59 2.07
CA ASP A 32 7.64 22.90 1.67
C ASP A 32 7.48 23.20 0.16
N GLN A 33 6.23 23.11 -0.33
CA GLN A 33 5.84 23.31 -1.74
C GLN A 33 6.39 22.29 -2.76
N ASN A 34 7.30 21.40 -2.35
CA ASN A 34 7.86 20.35 -3.19
C ASN A 34 7.04 19.06 -3.10
N ILE A 35 6.86 18.38 -4.24
CA ILE A 35 6.14 17.10 -4.34
C ILE A 35 7.16 15.98 -4.53
N TYR A 36 7.17 15.01 -3.63
CA TYR A 36 8.15 13.92 -3.59
C TYR A 36 7.59 12.58 -4.09
N THR A 37 6.53 12.59 -4.89
CA THR A 37 5.89 11.37 -5.40
C THR A 37 6.85 10.47 -6.18
N GLU A 38 7.64 11.04 -7.09
CA GLU A 38 8.58 10.27 -7.90
C GLU A 38 9.68 9.64 -7.03
N LEU A 39 10.25 10.41 -6.11
CA LEU A 39 11.23 9.91 -5.15
C LEU A 39 10.65 8.79 -4.30
N PHE A 40 9.41 8.92 -3.81
CA PHE A 40 8.75 7.87 -3.05
C PHE A 40 8.55 6.58 -3.87
N VAL A 41 8.23 6.70 -5.16
CA VAL A 41 8.16 5.55 -6.08
C VAL A 41 9.53 4.88 -6.23
N GLU A 42 10.62 5.64 -6.33
CA GLU A 42 11.97 5.08 -6.34
C GLU A 42 12.29 4.33 -5.05
N ARG A 43 11.95 4.90 -3.89
CA ARG A 43 12.13 4.25 -2.59
C ARG A 43 11.32 2.96 -2.50
N LEU A 44 10.06 2.97 -2.95
CA LEU A 44 9.21 1.77 -3.03
C LEU A 44 9.90 0.66 -3.85
N GLN A 45 10.42 0.99 -5.03
CA GLN A 45 11.10 0.01 -5.88
C GLN A 45 12.39 -0.53 -5.27
N LEU A 46 13.15 0.32 -4.55
CA LEU A 46 14.34 -0.10 -3.80
C LEU A 46 13.97 -1.16 -2.74
N TYR A 47 12.84 -0.98 -2.06
CA TYR A 47 12.28 -1.94 -1.12
C TYR A 47 11.38 -2.99 -1.76
N LYS A 48 11.59 -3.27 -3.06
CA LYS A 48 10.94 -4.34 -3.84
C LYS A 48 9.42 -4.22 -3.97
N TYR A 49 8.84 -3.06 -3.71
CA TYR A 49 7.46 -2.81 -4.09
C TYR A 49 7.40 -2.61 -5.60
N ARG A 50 6.67 -3.50 -6.29
CA ARG A 50 6.55 -3.49 -7.76
C ARG A 50 5.18 -2.97 -8.18
N PRO A 51 5.09 -2.12 -9.23
CA PRO A 51 3.81 -1.65 -9.74
C PRO A 51 3.07 -2.80 -10.44
N MET A 52 1.87 -3.14 -9.94
CA MET A 52 1.02 -4.16 -10.56
C MET A 52 -0.46 -3.77 -10.44
N PRO A 53 -1.30 -4.06 -11.45
CA PRO A 53 -2.74 -3.98 -11.29
C PRO A 53 -3.22 -5.13 -10.40
N ILE A 54 -4.28 -4.91 -9.62
CA ILE A 54 -4.71 -5.87 -8.59
C ILE A 54 -4.99 -7.25 -9.18
N LYS A 55 -5.62 -7.32 -10.37
CA LYS A 55 -5.93 -8.57 -11.07
C LYS A 55 -4.70 -9.46 -11.29
N ASP A 56 -3.52 -8.88 -11.49
CA ASP A 56 -2.30 -9.61 -11.87
C ASP A 56 -1.44 -9.97 -10.65
N ILE A 57 -1.79 -9.50 -9.45
CA ILE A 57 -1.08 -9.81 -8.21
C ILE A 57 -1.33 -11.28 -7.82
N PRO A 58 -0.29 -12.13 -7.78
CA PRO A 58 -0.40 -13.53 -7.41
C PRO A 58 -0.49 -13.64 -5.88
N ILE A 59 -1.68 -13.89 -5.37
CA ILE A 59 -1.90 -14.09 -3.93
C ILE A 59 -2.92 -15.19 -3.69
N GLU A 60 -2.62 -16.03 -2.71
CA GLU A 60 -3.48 -17.12 -2.25
C GLU A 60 -4.54 -16.60 -1.25
N VAL A 61 -5.60 -17.37 -1.08
CA VAL A 61 -6.59 -17.13 -0.02
C VAL A 61 -5.93 -17.38 1.34
N GLY A 62 -6.28 -16.58 2.35
CA GLY A 62 -5.65 -16.67 3.68
C GLY A 62 -4.32 -15.94 3.79
N LYS A 63 -3.94 -15.19 2.74
CA LYS A 63 -2.77 -14.31 2.75
C LYS A 63 -3.18 -12.87 2.45
N ARG A 64 -2.34 -11.95 2.92
CA ARG A 64 -2.35 -10.54 2.50
C ARG A 64 -0.95 -10.11 2.12
N VAL A 65 -0.84 -9.19 1.16
CA VAL A 65 0.44 -8.59 0.77
C VAL A 65 0.37 -7.07 0.92
N PRO A 66 1.39 -6.43 1.51
CA PRO A 66 1.41 -4.99 1.71
C PRO A 66 1.52 -4.27 0.36
N ALA A 67 0.74 -3.20 0.20
CA ALA A 67 0.75 -2.42 -1.01
C ALA A 67 0.40 -0.95 -0.78
N PHE A 68 1.05 -0.08 -1.53
CA PHE A 68 0.74 1.34 -1.60
C PHE A 68 -0.04 1.68 -2.87
N LEU A 69 -1.12 2.43 -2.71
CA LEU A 69 -1.76 3.16 -3.78
C LEU A 69 -1.23 4.59 -3.77
N ILE A 70 -0.72 5.04 -4.91
CA ILE A 70 -0.30 6.43 -5.11
C ILE A 70 -1.41 7.18 -5.84
N ASP A 71 -1.88 8.27 -5.26
CA ASP A 71 -2.95 9.12 -5.80
C ASP A 71 -2.50 10.59 -5.79
N GLY A 72 -1.94 11.03 -6.91
CA GLY A 72 -1.28 12.34 -7.03
C GLY A 72 -0.12 12.48 -6.03
N LYS A 73 -0.30 13.35 -5.04
CA LYS A 73 0.67 13.58 -3.96
C LYS A 73 0.41 12.75 -2.71
N THR A 74 -0.52 11.80 -2.72
CA THR A 74 -0.87 11.01 -1.53
C THR A 74 -0.40 9.55 -1.70
N ALA A 75 0.31 9.03 -0.70
CA ALA A 75 0.58 7.60 -0.56
C ALA A 75 -0.41 6.99 0.42
N ILE A 76 -1.14 5.96 -0.01
CA ILE A 76 -2.13 5.26 0.81
C ILE A 76 -1.68 3.82 1.00
N PHE A 77 -1.38 3.44 2.24
CA PHE A 77 -1.02 2.08 2.60
C PHE A 77 -2.26 1.20 2.77
N GLY A 78 -2.15 -0.03 2.29
CA GLY A 78 -3.18 -1.05 2.39
C GLY A 78 -2.61 -2.44 2.15
N TYR A 79 -3.53 -3.39 1.98
CA TYR A 79 -3.20 -4.75 1.66
C TYR A 79 -4.00 -5.24 0.47
N VAL A 80 -3.39 -6.07 -0.36
CA VAL A 80 -4.10 -6.89 -1.34
C VAL A 80 -4.38 -8.25 -0.70
N PHE A 81 -5.62 -8.70 -0.76
CA PHE A 81 -6.06 -9.97 -0.16
C PHE A 81 -7.31 -10.49 -0.85
N TRP A 82 -7.68 -11.73 -0.50
CA TRP A 82 -8.97 -12.30 -0.83
C TRP A 82 -9.93 -12.15 0.34
N GLU A 83 -11.03 -11.45 0.11
CA GLU A 83 -12.18 -11.47 1.01
C GLU A 83 -13.03 -12.71 0.69
N VAL A 84 -13.33 -13.51 1.71
CA VAL A 84 -14.04 -14.78 1.59
C VAL A 84 -15.40 -14.65 2.27
N PHE A 85 -16.47 -14.75 1.50
CA PHE A 85 -17.84 -14.77 2.02
C PHE A 85 -18.33 -16.21 2.26
N SER A 86 -17.86 -17.14 1.42
CA SER A 86 -18.08 -18.58 1.54
C SER A 86 -17.06 -19.33 0.67
N ASP A 87 -17.02 -20.66 0.77
CA ASP A 87 -16.13 -21.51 -0.04
C ASP A 87 -16.24 -21.25 -1.55
N LYS A 88 -17.45 -20.88 -2.01
CA LYS A 88 -17.74 -20.61 -3.42
C LYS A 88 -17.71 -19.12 -3.79
N ARG A 89 -17.73 -18.22 -2.80
CA ARG A 89 -17.82 -16.78 -3.04
C ARG A 89 -16.67 -16.05 -2.35
N LYS A 90 -15.70 -15.63 -3.16
CA LYS A 90 -14.56 -14.83 -2.75
C LYS A 90 -14.27 -13.74 -3.76
N ARG A 91 -13.68 -12.63 -3.33
CA ARG A 91 -13.20 -11.58 -4.23
C ARG A 91 -11.82 -11.10 -3.82
N LYS A 92 -10.95 -10.90 -4.81
CA LYS A 92 -9.67 -10.21 -4.60
C LYS A 92 -9.93 -8.71 -4.57
N LEU A 93 -9.29 -8.00 -3.65
CA LEU A 93 -9.34 -6.54 -3.57
C LEU A 93 -8.07 -5.99 -2.94
N TRP A 94 -7.89 -4.68 -3.05
CA TRP A 94 -6.99 -3.92 -2.19
C TRP A 94 -7.82 -3.05 -1.25
N GLY A 95 -7.48 -3.06 0.03
CA GLY A 95 -8.14 -2.26 1.06
C GLY A 95 -7.12 -1.48 1.89
N SER A 96 -7.37 -0.18 2.11
CA SER A 96 -6.51 0.65 2.93
C SER A 96 -6.56 0.25 4.40
N VAL A 97 -5.47 0.45 5.15
CA VAL A 97 -5.48 0.23 6.61
C VAL A 97 -6.33 1.25 7.38
N VAL A 98 -6.67 2.38 6.73
CA VAL A 98 -7.55 3.39 7.31
C VAL A 98 -9.01 2.96 7.16
N ARG A 99 -9.79 3.10 8.24
CA ARG A 99 -11.23 2.86 8.25
C ARG A 99 -12.03 4.16 8.18
N ASN A 100 -13.25 4.10 7.64
CA ASN A 100 -14.23 5.18 7.73
C ASN A 100 -14.94 5.15 9.10
N GLU A 101 -15.88 6.07 9.32
CA GLU A 101 -16.65 6.18 10.58
C GLU A 101 -17.49 4.93 10.89
N LYS A 102 -17.78 4.10 9.89
CA LYS A 102 -18.55 2.85 10.01
C LYS A 102 -17.66 1.62 10.27
N GLY A 103 -16.33 1.79 10.25
CA GLY A 103 -15.38 0.69 10.37
C GLY A 103 -15.00 0.01 9.05
N ASP A 104 -15.59 0.42 7.91
CA ASP A 104 -15.23 -0.11 6.60
C ASP A 104 -13.89 0.47 6.13
N TRP A 105 -13.21 -0.20 5.18
CA TRP A 105 -12.03 0.37 4.56
C TRP A 105 -12.35 1.72 3.90
N LYS A 106 -11.59 2.76 4.23
CA LYS A 106 -11.81 4.11 3.69
C LYS A 106 -11.56 4.15 2.18
N TYR A 107 -10.54 3.45 1.71
CA TYR A 107 -10.23 3.29 0.29
C TYR A 107 -10.22 1.81 -0.07
N VAL A 108 -10.92 1.46 -1.15
CA VAL A 108 -11.01 0.09 -1.66
C VAL A 108 -10.89 0.12 -3.17
N LEU A 109 -10.10 -0.82 -3.70
CA LEU A 109 -10.03 -1.08 -5.13
C LEU A 109 -10.47 -2.53 -5.40
N PRO A 110 -11.47 -2.75 -6.27
CA PRO A 110 -11.92 -4.09 -6.61
C PRO A 110 -10.85 -4.82 -7.43
N GLY A 111 -10.88 -6.16 -7.39
CA GLY A 111 -9.88 -7.00 -8.05
C GLY A 111 -9.76 -6.84 -9.57
N ASN A 112 -10.81 -6.32 -10.23
CA ASN A 112 -10.81 -6.02 -11.66
C ASN A 112 -10.36 -4.58 -11.99
N SER A 113 -10.00 -3.78 -10.98
CA SER A 113 -9.48 -2.43 -11.17
C SER A 113 -8.23 -2.44 -12.04
N SER A 114 -8.16 -1.51 -12.99
CA SER A 114 -6.95 -1.23 -13.78
C SER A 114 -5.94 -0.33 -13.05
N ARG A 115 -6.30 0.20 -11.87
CA ARG A 115 -5.37 1.01 -11.07
C ARG A 115 -4.19 0.17 -10.61
N ILE A 116 -3.01 0.79 -10.66
CA ILE A 116 -1.75 0.21 -10.21
C ILE A 116 -1.59 0.43 -8.71
N VAL A 117 -1.17 -0.61 -8.01
CA VAL A 117 -0.62 -0.52 -6.66
C VAL A 117 0.83 -0.97 -6.68
N PHE A 118 1.64 -0.41 -5.82
CA PHE A 118 3.01 -0.85 -5.58
C PHE A 118 2.96 -1.88 -4.48
N VAL A 119 3.24 -3.15 -4.79
CA VAL A 119 3.06 -4.28 -3.88
C VAL A 119 4.37 -5.00 -3.63
N ASN A 120 4.59 -5.44 -2.39
CA ASN A 120 5.75 -6.24 -2.02
C ASN A 120 5.33 -7.68 -1.74
N LEU A 121 5.58 -8.56 -2.71
CA LEU A 121 5.23 -9.99 -2.60
C LEU A 121 6.13 -10.74 -1.61
N ASP A 122 7.36 -10.28 -1.39
CA ASP A 122 8.32 -10.88 -0.44
C ASP A 122 7.86 -10.69 1.02
N GLN A 123 6.90 -9.79 1.26
CA GLN A 123 6.32 -9.50 2.57
C GLN A 123 4.89 -10.03 2.71
N SER A 124 4.56 -11.15 2.04
CA SER A 124 3.27 -11.80 2.24
C SER A 124 3.10 -12.28 3.67
N GLU A 125 1.95 -12.00 4.26
CA GLU A 125 1.59 -12.42 5.63
C GLU A 125 0.41 -13.39 5.57
N GLU A 126 0.44 -14.42 6.40
CA GLU A 126 -0.75 -15.23 6.67
C GLU A 126 -1.73 -14.44 7.53
N VAL A 127 -3.02 -14.60 7.24
CA VAL A 127 -4.10 -13.96 7.96
C VAL A 127 -5.20 -14.97 8.20
N ASP A 128 -5.66 -15.03 9.44
CA ASP A 128 -6.85 -15.79 9.77
C ASP A 128 -8.05 -15.17 9.05
N LEU A 129 -8.76 -16.02 8.30
CA LEU A 129 -9.86 -15.65 7.41
C LEU A 129 -11.01 -14.98 8.16
N TYR A 130 -11.17 -15.25 9.47
CA TYR A 130 -12.17 -14.60 10.32
C TYR A 130 -11.94 -13.08 10.49
N TYR A 131 -10.73 -12.58 10.24
CA TYR A 131 -10.41 -11.14 10.33
C TYR A 131 -10.50 -10.41 8.98
N LEU A 132 -10.86 -11.12 7.90
CA LEU A 132 -10.98 -10.56 6.55
C LEU A 132 -12.44 -10.30 6.13
N SER A 133 -13.42 -10.74 6.93
CA SER A 133 -14.86 -10.53 6.76
C SER A 133 -15.40 -9.29 7.46
#